data_AF-A0A0F9K0J7-F1
#
_entry.id   AF-A0A0F9K0J7-F1
#
_cell.length_a   1.000
_cell.length_b   1.000
_cell.length_c   1.000
_cell.angle_alpha   90.00
_cell.angle_beta   90.00
_cell.angle_gamma   90.00
#
_symmetry.space_group_name_H-M   'P 1'
#
loop_
_entity.id
_entity.type
_entity.pdbx_description
1 polymer ?
#
loop_
_entity_poly.entity_id
_entity_poly.type
_entity_poly.pdbx_seq_one_letter_code
_entity_poly.pdbx_strand_id
1 'polypeptide(L)' 'MKPFLVNLPENWIEKLKEIARNEAAKRNEPVSVASLIREALAEKHNLSQERNKNER' A
#
# COMPACT_ATOMS: atom_id res chain seq x y z
N MET A 1 -12.36 3.00 -13.25
CA MET A 1 -10.93 3.36 -13.11
C MET A 1 -10.08 2.29 -13.77
N LYS A 2 -9.04 2.67 -14.52
CA LYS A 2 -8.12 1.72 -15.16
C LYS A 2 -7.06 1.30 -14.13
N PRO A 3 -6.73 0.00 -13.99
CA PRO A 3 -5.63 -0.40 -13.10
C PRO A 3 -4.33 0.17 -13.65
N PHE A 4 -3.56 0.83 -12.78
CA PHE A 4 -2.19 1.24 -13.10
C PHE A 4 -1.23 0.22 -12.51
N LEU A 5 -0.29 -0.25 -13.34
CA LEU A 5 0.80 -1.11 -12.90
C LEU A 5 1.99 -0.24 -12.52
N VAL A 6 2.54 -0.47 -11.32
CA VAL A 6 3.74 0.20 -10.85
C VAL A 6 4.93 -0.69 -11.20
N ASN A 7 5.79 -0.23 -12.10
CA ASN A 7 7.05 -0.91 -12.39
C ASN A 7 8.07 -0.53 -11.33
N LEU A 8 8.47 -1.51 -10.53
CA LEU A 8 9.46 -1.34 -9.47
C LEU A 8 10.79 -2.00 -9.89
N PRO A 9 11.93 -1.41 -9.52
CA PRO A 9 13.22 -2.06 -9.66
C PRO A 9 13.25 -3.43 -8.95
N GLU A 10 13.81 -4.45 -9.61
CA GLU A 10 13.84 -5.81 -9.06
C GLU A 10 14.58 -5.90 -7.72
N ASN A 11 15.65 -5.11 -7.56
CA ASN A 11 16.42 -5.04 -6.33
C ASN A 11 15.64 -4.49 -5.13
N TRP A 12 14.47 -3.86 -5.35
CA TRP A 12 13.62 -3.37 -4.26
C TRP A 12 12.57 -4.38 -3.83
N ILE A 13 12.27 -5.39 -4.66
CA ILE A 13 11.18 -6.34 -4.42
C ILE A 13 11.36 -7.06 -3.08
N GLU A 14 12.57 -7.57 -2.82
CA GLU A 14 12.86 -8.29 -1.58
C GLU A 14 12.73 -7.39 -0.34
N LYS A 15 13.22 -6.16 -0.43
CA LYS A 15 13.12 -5.20 0.68
C LYS A 15 11.66 -4.81 0.96
N LEU A 16 10.86 -4.61 -0.08
CA LEU A 16 9.44 -4.28 0.06
C LEU A 16 8.64 -5.44 0.67
N LYS A 17 8.95 -6.70 0.30
CA LYS A 17 8.36 -7.88 0.95
C LYS A 17 8.73 -7.99 2.42
N GLU A 18 9.98 -7.71 2.78
CA GLU A 18 10.43 -7.68 4.18
C GLU A 18 9.64 -6.63 4.99
N ILE A 19 9.51 -5.42 4.45
CA ILE A 19 8.71 -4.35 5.09
C ILE A 19 7.26 -4.80 5.27
N ALA A 20 6.65 -5.42 4.25
CA ALA A 20 5.27 -5.91 4.34
C ALA A 20 5.08 -6.98 5.41
N ARG A 21 6.02 -7.93 5.53
CA ARG A 21 5.98 -8.95 6.58
C ARG A 21 6.10 -8.34 7.97
N ASN A 22 7.00 -7.38 8.14
CA ASN A 22 7.20 -6.70 9.42
C ASN A 22 5.96 -5.90 9.83
N GLU A 23 5.33 -5.18 8.90
CA GLU A 23 4.08 -4.46 9.18
C GLU A 23 2.91 -5.40 9.44
N ALA A 24 2.79 -6.51 8.70
CA ALA A 24 1.80 -7.54 8.97
C ALA A 24 1.93 -8.11 10.40
N ALA A 25 3.16 -8.35 10.84
CA ALA A 25 3.45 -8.83 12.20
C ALA A 25 3.11 -7.77 13.27
N LYS A 26 3.43 -6.48 13.04
CA LYS A 26 3.10 -5.40 13.98
C LYS A 26 1.60 -5.15 14.12
N ARG A 27 0.87 -5.20 13.01
CA ARG A 27 -0.59 -4.96 12.98
C ARG A 27 -1.40 -6.22 13.32
N ASN A 28 -0.74 -7.38 13.34
CA ASN A 28 -1.37 -8.69 13.50
C ASN A 28 -2.47 -8.96 12.44
N GLU A 29 -2.23 -8.46 11.22
CA GLU A 29 -3.18 -8.49 10.10
C GLU A 29 -2.46 -8.79 8.78
N PRO A 30 -3.16 -9.40 7.79
CA PRO A 30 -2.58 -9.65 6.48
C PRO A 30 -2.36 -8.34 5.71
N VAL A 31 -1.11 -7.89 5.62
CA VAL A 31 -0.72 -6.67 4.90
C VAL A 31 -0.02 -7.03 3.58
N SER A 32 -0.44 -6.40 2.49
CA SER A 32 0.20 -6.54 1.18
C SER A 32 1.14 -5.38 0.87
N VAL A 33 2.18 -5.63 0.06
CA VAL A 33 3.09 -4.58 -0.44
C VAL A 33 2.31 -3.46 -1.14
N ALA A 34 1.30 -3.81 -1.94
CA ALA A 34 0.47 -2.83 -2.64
C ALA A 34 -0.36 -1.96 -1.68
N SER A 35 -0.86 -2.51 -0.57
CA SER A 35 -1.57 -1.74 0.45
C SER A 35 -0.65 -0.73 1.11
N LEU A 36 0.57 -1.14 1.50
CA LEU A 36 1.55 -0.22 2.09
C LEU A 36 1.98 0.88 1.14
N ILE A 37 2.18 0.57 -0.14
CA ILE A 37 2.51 1.60 -1.14
C ILE A 37 1.36 2.62 -1.26
N ARG A 38 0.10 2.17 -1.27
CA ARG A 38 -1.06 3.07 -1.31
C ARG A 38 -1.15 3.94 -0.05
N GLU A 39 -0.96 3.36 1.12
CA GLU A 39 -0.95 4.10 2.39
C GLU A 39 0.16 5.16 2.42
N ALA A 40 1.39 4.78 2.08
CA ALA A 40 2.54 5.68 2.08
C ALA A 40 2.38 6.82 1.06
N LEU A 41 1.84 6.53 -0.13
CA LEU A 41 1.54 7.57 -1.12
C LEU A 41 0.42 8.50 -0.65
N ALA A 42 -0.61 7.95 0.00
CA ALA A 42 -1.71 8.75 0.51
C ALA A 42 -1.23 9.73 1.60
N GLU A 43 -0.40 9.24 2.54
CA GLU A 43 0.22 10.07 3.58
C GLU A 43 1.11 11.15 2.97
N LYS A 44 2.00 10.78 2.05
CA LYS A 44 2.94 11.72 1.41
C LYS A 44 2.24 12.84 0.65
N HIS A 45 1.13 12.54 -0.01
CA HIS A 45 0.38 13.50 -0.82
C HIS A 45 -0.79 14.15 -0.07
N ASN A 46 -0.94 13.91 1.24
CA ASN A 46 -2.10 14.32 2.03
C ASN A 46 -3.42 13.99 1.32
N LEU A 47 -3.44 12.87 0.59
CA LEU A 47 -4.66 12.37 -0.02
C LEU A 47 -5.45 11.77 1.11
N SER A 48 -6.35 12.58 1.69
CA SER A 48 -7.44 12.07 2.49
C SER A 48 -8.06 10.95 1.67
N GLN A 49 -8.01 9.73 2.19
CA GLN A 49 -8.83 8.62 1.73
C GLN A 49 -10.26 9.04 2.05
N GLU A 50 -10.81 10.00 1.30
CA GLU A 50 -12.21 10.34 1.30
C GLU A 50 -12.86 9.11 0.68
N ARG A 51 -13.10 8.17 1.60
CA ARG A 51 -13.79 6.92 1.40
C ARG A 51 -15.16 7.40 0.99
N ASN A 52 -15.35 7.56 -0.31
CA ASN A 52 -16.64 7.81 -0.91
C ASN A 52 -17.44 6.53 -0.60
N LYS A 53 -18.02 6.50 0.61
CA LYS A 53 -19.26 5.83 0.93
C LYS A 53 -20.25 6.47 -0.01
N ASN A 54 -20.23 6.07 -1.27
CA ASN A 54 -21.35 6.36 -2.13
C ASN A 54 -22.49 5.54 -1.52
N GLU A 55 -23.36 6.31 -0.88
CA GLU A 55 -24.59 5.90 -0.27
C GLU A 55 -25.35 4.94 -1.19
N ARG A 56 -26.01 3.99 -0.53
CA ARG A 56 -27.11 3.14 -0.96
C ARG A 56 -27.81 3.53 -2.25
#